data_AF-A0A7V9JZU9-F1
#
_entry.id   AF-A0A7V9JZU9-F1
#
_cell.length_a   1.000
_cell.length_b   1.000
_cell.length_c   1.000
_cell.angle_alpha   90.00
_cell.angle_beta   90.00
_cell.angle_gamma   90.00
#
_symmetry.space_group_name_H-M   'P 1'
#
loop_
_entity.id
_entity.type
_entity.pdbx_description
1 polymer ?
#
loop_
_entity_poly.entity_id
_entity_poly.type
_entity_poly.pdbx_seq_one_letter_code
_entity_poly.pdbx_strand_id
1 'polypeptide(L)'
;MTRGRTIITVGVLLTAIAACGGGGGGGDEAAFCDALDDLSGQVTDGDVAGDIDGVVDTVNELIEAAPDGEPLEAAQAVGDEVADVDDEDEDDVADVVELVQDELGPQAEDLCGEDADEFAVAPEVDDTTTTEPDDTTTTTEPDESTTTAGEGEEDDVPPVGARQPVPGDIAPASATPAQACFDGDAQSCDDLFAAAPAGSVDKVYGDTCAGRIDEGTRVLCTVAIQAPIDAAEAATALGEVQDPAFAADADACFAGDQLACDRMFQTAPDPSFERTYGALCAGRVPTATVLCVDILGEDAFL
;
A
#
# COMPACT_ATOMS: atom_id res chain seq x y z
N MET A 1 -37.12 5.66 25.24
CA MET A 1 -36.21 6.81 25.44
C MET A 1 -35.51 7.00 24.12
N THR A 2 -35.81 8.08 23.43
CA THR A 2 -35.32 8.35 22.06
C THR A 2 -34.14 9.30 22.25
N ARG A 3 -32.90 8.78 22.24
CA ARG A 3 -31.69 9.63 22.15
C ARG A 3 -31.72 10.25 20.75
N GLY A 4 -31.87 11.56 20.68
CA GLY A 4 -31.80 12.31 19.42
C GLY A 4 -30.33 12.55 19.11
N ARG A 5 -29.83 11.96 18.02
CA ARG A 5 -28.54 12.32 17.42
C ARG A 5 -28.64 13.79 16.97
N THR A 6 -27.86 14.66 17.62
CA THR A 6 -27.63 16.02 17.16
C THR A 6 -26.57 15.93 16.07
N ILE A 7 -26.99 15.92 14.81
CA ILE A 7 -26.08 16.03 13.68
C ILE A 7 -25.58 17.48 13.67
N ILE A 8 -24.35 17.70 14.13
CA ILE A 8 -23.66 18.99 13.98
C ILE A 8 -23.20 19.03 12.52
N THR A 9 -23.93 19.77 11.69
CA THR A 9 -23.50 20.03 10.32
C THR A 9 -22.40 21.08 10.36
N VAL A 10 -21.13 20.66 10.39
CA VAL A 10 -19.98 21.55 10.24
C VAL A 10 -19.97 22.05 8.79
N GLY A 11 -20.56 23.23 8.59
CA GLY A 11 -20.51 23.91 7.31
C GLY A 11 -19.13 24.54 7.13
N VAL A 12 -18.22 23.82 6.47
CA VAL A 12 -16.92 24.35 6.03
C VAL A 12 -17.15 25.54 5.11
N LEU A 13 -17.03 26.74 5.68
CA LEU A 13 -17.10 28.00 4.96
C LEU A 13 -15.72 28.30 4.38
N LEU A 14 -15.42 27.72 3.21
CA LEU A 14 -14.24 28.04 2.40
C LEU A 14 -14.22 29.55 2.10
N THR A 15 -13.45 30.28 2.89
CA THR A 15 -13.22 31.71 2.70
C THR A 15 -11.93 31.84 1.92
N ALA A 16 -12.04 32.06 0.61
CA ALA A 16 -10.88 32.30 -0.25
C ALA A 16 -10.13 33.56 0.22
N ILE A 17 -9.00 33.38 0.91
CA ILE A 17 -8.04 34.45 1.17
C ILE A 17 -7.03 34.47 0.03
N ALA A 18 -7.20 35.45 -0.86
CA ALA A 18 -6.23 35.78 -1.87
C ALA A 18 -5.09 36.63 -1.27
N ALA A 19 -3.86 36.20 -1.61
CA ALA A 19 -2.64 36.99 -1.71
C ALA A 19 -2.00 37.54 -0.43
N CYS A 20 -0.94 36.86 0.02
CA CYS A 20 0.28 37.54 0.48
C CYS A 20 1.50 36.84 -0.11
N GLY A 21 2.20 37.54 -1.00
CA GLY A 21 3.45 37.07 -1.58
C GLY A 21 4.66 37.44 -0.73
N GLY A 22 5.62 36.52 -0.68
CA GLY A 22 7.04 36.85 -0.69
C GLY A 22 7.79 36.77 0.65
N GLY A 23 8.53 35.67 0.81
CA GLY A 23 9.88 35.71 1.39
C GLY A 23 9.99 35.41 2.88
N GLY A 24 9.88 34.13 3.22
CA GLY A 24 10.17 33.57 4.54
C GLY A 24 9.51 32.20 4.70
N GLY A 25 9.83 31.25 3.82
CA GLY A 25 9.17 29.94 3.74
C GLY A 25 9.56 29.00 4.87
N GLY A 26 8.95 29.21 6.04
CA GLY A 26 9.07 28.35 7.23
C GLY A 26 8.08 28.78 8.31
N GLY A 27 6.93 29.33 7.91
CA GLY A 27 5.88 29.78 8.84
C GLY A 27 4.81 28.71 9.01
N ASP A 28 4.31 28.19 7.90
CA ASP A 28 3.18 27.26 7.90
C ASP A 28 3.64 25.86 8.33
N GLU A 29 4.78 25.38 7.81
CA GLU A 29 5.39 24.11 8.22
C GLU A 29 5.83 24.09 9.70
N ALA A 30 6.37 25.20 10.20
CA ALA A 30 6.73 25.30 11.61
C ALA A 30 5.48 25.30 12.52
N ALA A 31 4.39 25.95 12.08
CA ALA A 31 3.12 25.92 12.81
C ALA A 31 2.49 24.53 12.81
N PHE A 32 2.63 23.78 11.70
CA PHE A 32 2.16 22.40 11.60
C PHE A 32 2.95 21.48 12.56
N CYS A 33 4.28 21.59 12.58
CA CYS A 33 5.09 20.80 13.52
C CYS A 33 4.84 21.19 14.98
N ASP A 34 4.65 22.47 15.29
CA ASP A 34 4.27 22.90 16.65
C ASP A 34 2.91 22.28 17.06
N ALA A 35 1.94 22.22 16.15
CA ALA A 35 0.64 21.58 16.41
C ALA A 35 0.72 20.05 16.54
N LEU A 36 1.60 19.39 15.77
CA LEU A 36 1.87 17.96 15.91
C LEU A 36 2.51 17.63 17.26
N ASP A 37 3.48 18.42 17.73
CA ASP A 37 4.11 18.26 19.05
C ASP A 37 3.07 18.40 20.17
N ASP A 38 2.19 19.41 20.08
CA ASP A 38 1.09 19.62 21.03
C ASP A 38 0.08 18.45 21.02
N LEU A 39 -0.23 17.87 19.86
CA LEU A 39 -1.10 16.70 19.74
C LEU A 39 -0.44 15.43 20.32
N SER A 40 0.83 15.19 19.97
CA SER A 40 1.63 14.07 20.49
C SER A 40 1.72 14.12 22.02
N GLY A 41 1.92 15.31 22.59
CA GLY A 41 1.90 15.53 24.03
C GLY A 41 0.57 15.12 24.68
N GLN A 42 -0.56 15.52 24.10
CA GLN A 42 -1.89 15.16 24.61
C GLN A 42 -2.16 13.65 24.56
N VAL A 43 -1.72 12.97 23.50
CA VAL A 43 -1.84 11.51 23.39
C VAL A 43 -0.97 10.82 24.43
N THR A 44 0.29 11.23 24.55
CA THR A 44 1.27 10.62 25.46
C THR A 44 0.91 10.82 26.93
N ASP A 45 0.37 11.99 27.28
CA ASP A 45 -0.08 12.29 28.64
C ASP A 45 -1.39 11.56 29.01
N GLY A 46 -2.05 10.92 28.03
CA GLY A 46 -3.33 10.24 28.21
C GLY A 46 -4.51 11.19 28.37
N ASP A 47 -4.34 12.45 27.95
CA ASP A 47 -5.36 13.50 28.08
C ASP A 47 -6.55 13.27 27.11
N VAL A 48 -6.39 12.44 26.08
CA VAL A 48 -7.45 12.08 25.12
C VAL A 48 -8.70 11.54 25.81
N ALA A 49 -8.55 10.71 26.84
CA ALA A 49 -9.69 10.15 27.57
C ALA A 49 -10.38 11.16 28.51
N GLY A 50 -9.74 12.29 28.80
CA GLY A 50 -10.21 13.29 29.77
C GLY A 50 -10.66 14.62 29.16
N ASP A 51 -10.18 14.95 27.96
CA ASP A 51 -10.36 16.24 27.30
C ASP A 51 -10.42 16.12 25.77
N ILE A 52 -11.37 15.33 25.25
CA ILE A 52 -11.62 15.18 23.80
C ILE A 52 -11.80 16.54 23.12
N ASP A 53 -12.47 17.50 23.77
CA ASP A 53 -12.65 18.85 23.24
C ASP A 53 -11.28 19.53 22.95
N GLY A 54 -10.27 19.31 23.80
CA GLY A 54 -8.90 19.80 23.60
C GLY A 54 -8.19 19.14 22.42
N VAL A 55 -8.39 17.83 22.24
CA VAL A 55 -7.85 17.09 21.09
C VAL A 55 -8.48 17.59 19.79
N VAL A 56 -9.81 17.78 19.76
CA VAL A 56 -10.53 18.36 18.62
C VAL A 56 -10.00 19.74 18.26
N ASP A 57 -9.79 20.61 19.26
CA ASP A 57 -9.24 21.95 19.02
C ASP A 57 -7.83 21.87 18.40
N THR A 58 -6.98 20.97 18.91
CA THR A 58 -5.61 20.76 18.40
C THR A 58 -5.60 20.22 16.97
N VAL A 59 -6.47 19.25 16.65
CA VAL A 59 -6.60 18.73 15.28
C VAL A 59 -7.12 19.80 14.32
N ASN A 60 -8.02 20.69 14.76
CA ASN A 60 -8.44 21.83 13.93
C ASN A 60 -7.30 22.82 13.68
N GLU A 61 -6.46 23.11 14.68
CA GLU A 61 -5.26 23.92 14.50
C GLU A 61 -4.26 23.25 13.54
N LEU A 62 -4.12 21.92 13.62
CA LEU A 62 -3.32 21.12 12.71
C LEU A 62 -3.82 21.23 11.25
N ILE A 63 -5.13 21.10 11.02
CA ILE A 63 -5.75 21.24 9.69
C ILE A 63 -5.53 22.67 9.13
N GLU A 64 -5.61 23.70 9.97
CA GLU A 64 -5.36 25.09 9.56
C GLU A 64 -3.88 25.36 9.22
N ALA A 65 -2.96 24.65 9.86
CA ALA A 65 -1.52 24.80 9.67
C ALA A 65 -0.94 23.87 8.59
N ALA A 66 -1.64 22.78 8.25
CA ALA A 66 -1.16 21.77 7.32
C ALA A 66 -0.87 22.35 5.93
N PRO A 67 0.29 22.03 5.32
CA PRO A 67 0.53 22.35 3.92
C PRO A 67 -0.45 21.60 3.01
N ASP A 68 -0.78 22.19 1.87
CA ASP A 68 -1.64 21.55 0.86
C ASP A 68 -1.08 20.17 0.44
N GLY A 69 -1.96 19.20 0.18
CA GLY A 69 -1.58 17.85 -0.27
C GLY A 69 -1.78 16.80 0.83
N GLU A 70 -0.88 15.83 0.88
CA GLU A 70 -0.97 14.66 1.77
C GLU A 70 -1.08 15.03 3.27
N PRO A 71 -0.33 16.02 3.81
CA PRO A 71 -0.43 16.37 5.23
C PRO A 71 -1.80 16.92 5.63
N LEU A 72 -2.45 17.67 4.72
CA LEU A 72 -3.80 18.18 4.93
C LEU A 72 -4.85 17.06 4.85
N GLU A 73 -4.66 16.09 3.95
CA GLU A 73 -5.56 14.93 3.82
C GLU A 73 -5.49 14.05 5.08
N ALA A 74 -4.28 13.76 5.58
CA ALA A 74 -4.08 13.02 6.82
C ALA A 74 -4.70 13.75 8.04
N ALA A 75 -4.45 15.06 8.19
CA ALA A 75 -5.05 15.84 9.26
C ALA A 75 -6.59 15.88 9.20
N GLN A 76 -7.17 15.88 8.00
CA GLN A 76 -8.62 15.80 7.81
C GLN A 76 -9.17 14.41 8.16
N ALA A 77 -8.47 13.34 7.80
CA ALA A 77 -8.88 11.96 8.13
C ALA A 77 -8.97 11.79 9.65
N VAL A 78 -7.95 12.22 10.39
CA VAL A 78 -7.96 12.22 11.86
C VAL A 78 -9.08 13.10 12.40
N GLY A 79 -9.28 14.29 11.83
CA GLY A 79 -10.34 15.22 12.27
C GLY A 79 -11.76 14.67 12.11
N ASP A 80 -12.01 13.94 11.02
CA ASP A 80 -13.32 13.31 10.77
C ASP A 80 -13.61 12.18 11.78
N GLU A 81 -12.61 11.36 12.12
CA GLU A 81 -12.78 10.28 13.10
C GLU A 81 -12.93 10.82 14.52
N VAL A 82 -12.06 11.75 14.94
CA VAL A 82 -12.12 12.36 16.29
C VAL A 82 -13.47 13.05 16.52
N ALA A 83 -14.08 13.61 15.47
CA ALA A 83 -15.40 14.24 15.57
C ALA A 83 -16.56 13.26 15.79
N ASP A 84 -16.37 11.97 15.47
CA ASP A 84 -17.38 10.92 15.60
C ASP A 84 -17.28 10.12 16.92
N VAL A 85 -16.19 10.30 17.69
CA VAL A 85 -15.96 9.68 19.01
C VAL A 85 -17.05 10.07 20.01
N ASP A 86 -17.64 9.07 20.69
CA ASP A 86 -18.56 9.30 21.80
C ASP A 86 -17.76 9.39 23.12
N ASP A 87 -17.94 10.48 23.89
CA ASP A 87 -17.25 10.69 25.17
C ASP A 87 -17.62 9.65 26.25
N GLU A 88 -18.65 8.82 25.98
CA GLU A 88 -19.06 7.71 26.85
C GLU A 88 -18.34 6.37 26.54
N ASP A 89 -17.57 6.23 25.45
CA ASP A 89 -16.94 4.96 25.03
C ASP A 89 -15.39 5.00 25.12
N GLU A 90 -14.82 4.16 25.98
CA GLU A 90 -13.36 4.07 26.17
C GLU A 90 -12.67 3.34 25.00
N ASP A 91 -13.42 2.52 24.25
CA ASP A 91 -12.88 1.78 23.10
C ASP A 91 -12.58 2.74 21.93
N ASP A 92 -13.42 3.77 21.72
CA ASP A 92 -13.26 4.75 20.64
C ASP A 92 -11.96 5.58 20.80
N VAL A 93 -11.46 5.75 22.03
CA VAL A 93 -10.21 6.49 22.29
C VAL A 93 -8.98 5.73 21.80
N ALA A 94 -8.99 4.40 21.91
CA ALA A 94 -7.87 3.58 21.43
C ALA A 94 -7.77 3.63 19.90
N ASP A 95 -8.92 3.54 19.22
CA ASP A 95 -9.02 3.61 17.76
C ASP A 95 -8.52 4.97 17.23
N VAL A 96 -8.82 6.07 17.93
CA VAL A 96 -8.30 7.41 17.58
C VAL A 96 -6.79 7.49 17.71
N VAL A 97 -6.21 6.92 18.78
CA VAL A 97 -4.77 6.97 18.98
C VAL A 97 -4.04 6.17 17.89
N GLU A 98 -4.58 5.00 17.53
CA GLU A 98 -4.06 4.20 16.43
C GLU A 98 -4.12 4.97 15.10
N LEU A 99 -5.26 5.61 14.81
CA LEU A 99 -5.41 6.43 13.61
C LEU A 99 -4.46 7.63 13.57
N VAL A 100 -4.25 8.32 14.69
CA VAL A 100 -3.31 9.44 14.79
C VAL A 100 -1.88 8.97 14.48
N GLN A 101 -1.48 7.81 14.99
CA GLN A 101 -0.15 7.25 14.70
C GLN A 101 -0.01 6.84 13.24
N ASP A 102 -1.00 6.16 12.67
CA ASP A 102 -0.95 5.65 11.30
C ASP A 102 -0.95 6.77 10.25
N GLU A 103 -1.84 7.76 10.42
CA GLU A 103 -2.02 8.83 9.43
C GLU A 103 -0.99 9.96 9.60
N LEU A 104 -0.67 10.37 10.84
CA LEU A 104 0.19 11.52 11.10
C LEU A 104 1.65 11.15 11.42
N GLY A 105 1.93 9.91 11.83
CA GLY A 105 3.29 9.43 12.10
C GLY A 105 4.26 9.63 10.92
N PRO A 106 3.91 9.20 9.69
CA PRO A 106 4.76 9.41 8.52
C PRO A 106 5.01 10.89 8.22
N GLN A 107 4.03 11.76 8.50
CA GLN A 107 4.13 13.20 8.27
C GLN A 107 5.05 13.87 9.30
N ALA A 108 5.04 13.41 10.55
CA ALA A 108 5.96 13.87 11.59
C ALA A 108 7.42 13.54 11.24
N GLU A 109 7.68 12.37 10.66
CA GLU A 109 9.03 11.98 10.22
C GLU A 109 9.50 12.81 9.01
N ASP A 110 8.69 12.92 7.96
CA ASP A 110 9.11 13.58 6.72
C ASP A 110 9.24 15.11 6.89
N LEU A 111 8.29 15.74 7.59
CA LEU A 111 8.22 17.20 7.71
C LEU A 111 8.93 17.74 8.95
N CYS A 112 8.80 17.06 10.09
CA CYS A 112 9.29 17.55 11.38
C CYS A 112 10.60 16.89 11.82
N GLY A 113 10.99 15.77 11.17
CA GLY A 113 12.20 15.02 11.50
C GLY A 113 12.11 14.31 12.85
N GLU A 114 10.90 13.99 13.29
CA GLU A 114 10.63 13.19 14.49
C GLU A 114 10.52 11.71 14.12
N ASP A 115 11.05 10.81 14.95
CA ASP A 115 10.95 9.39 14.65
C ASP A 115 9.47 8.95 14.79
N ALA A 116 8.87 8.40 13.73
CA ALA A 116 7.45 7.99 13.73
C ALA A 116 7.13 6.99 14.86
N ASP A 117 8.10 6.15 15.23
CA ASP A 117 8.00 5.18 16.34
C ASP A 117 7.94 5.83 17.73
N GLU A 118 8.31 7.11 17.87
CA GLU A 118 8.26 7.87 19.14
C GLU A 118 7.05 8.81 19.20
N PHE A 119 6.38 9.04 18.06
CA PHE A 119 5.23 9.94 17.96
C PHE A 119 3.97 9.32 18.58
N ALA A 120 3.30 10.07 19.46
CA ALA A 120 1.99 9.74 20.02
C ALA A 120 1.86 8.33 20.65
N VAL A 121 2.96 7.74 21.15
CA VAL A 121 2.92 6.42 21.79
C VAL A 121 2.11 6.50 23.07
N ALA A 122 0.94 5.84 23.08
CA ALA A 122 0.12 5.74 24.27
C ALA A 122 0.95 5.20 25.44
N PRO A 123 0.82 5.76 26.65
CA PRO A 123 1.55 5.25 27.79
C PRO A 123 1.16 3.79 27.99
N GLU A 124 2.14 2.88 27.92
CA GLU A 124 1.91 1.46 28.22
C GLU A 124 1.28 1.41 29.61
N VAL A 125 -0.02 1.13 29.67
CA VAL A 125 -0.71 0.86 30.92
C VAL A 125 -0.09 -0.41 31.46
N ASP A 126 0.85 -0.22 32.37
CA ASP A 126 1.62 -1.24 33.08
C ASP A 126 0.63 -2.22 33.72
N ASP A 127 0.28 -3.26 32.95
CA ASP A 127 -0.78 -4.21 33.25
C ASP A 127 -0.27 -5.14 34.36
N THR A 128 -0.19 -4.59 35.56
CA THR A 128 0.30 -5.23 36.77
C THR A 128 -0.78 -6.16 37.33
N THR A 129 -1.16 -7.17 36.55
CA THR A 129 -2.01 -8.26 37.05
C THR A 129 -1.35 -9.64 36.93
N THR A 130 -1.01 -10.15 38.12
CA THR A 130 -1.03 -11.57 38.52
C THR A 130 0.08 -12.48 38.01
N THR A 131 1.13 -12.54 38.83
CA THR A 131 2.06 -13.66 38.91
C THR A 131 1.33 -14.94 39.35
N GLU A 132 1.01 -15.84 38.41
CA GLU A 132 0.86 -17.28 38.71
C GLU A 132 2.20 -18.00 38.50
N PRO A 133 2.53 -19.00 39.34
CA PRO A 133 3.84 -19.66 39.30
C PRO A 133 3.94 -20.74 38.22
N ASP A 134 5.14 -20.83 37.68
CA ASP A 134 5.75 -21.87 36.82
C ASP A 134 5.05 -23.23 36.76
N ASP A 135 4.80 -23.68 35.51
CA ASP A 135 4.91 -25.11 35.17
C ASP A 135 5.72 -25.28 33.87
N THR A 136 6.97 -25.68 34.04
CA THR A 136 7.96 -25.90 32.98
C THR A 136 7.71 -27.25 32.32
N THR A 137 7.17 -27.24 31.10
CA THR A 137 7.22 -28.40 30.19
C THR A 137 8.01 -28.06 28.93
N THR A 138 9.20 -28.65 28.84
CA THR A 138 10.08 -28.55 27.68
C THR A 138 9.53 -29.39 26.54
N THR A 139 8.80 -28.75 25.63
CA THR A 139 8.47 -29.30 24.31
C THR A 139 9.46 -28.75 23.31
N THR A 140 10.15 -29.64 22.60
CA THR A 140 11.02 -29.28 21.48
C THR A 140 10.13 -29.02 20.27
N GLU A 141 9.95 -27.75 19.92
CA GLU A 141 9.23 -27.32 18.71
C GLU A 141 10.15 -27.38 17.49
N PRO A 142 9.62 -27.77 16.31
CA PRO A 142 10.34 -27.63 15.04
C PRO A 142 10.39 -26.15 14.65
N ASP A 143 11.52 -25.71 14.07
CA ASP A 143 11.72 -24.38 13.49
C ASP A 143 10.52 -23.96 12.61
N GLU A 144 9.64 -23.12 13.17
CA GLU A 144 8.71 -22.31 12.39
C GLU A 144 9.50 -21.15 11.80
N SER A 145 9.62 -21.16 10.48
CA SER A 145 10.11 -20.03 9.70
C SER A 145 9.06 -18.93 9.81
N THR A 146 9.22 -18.06 10.79
CA THR A 146 8.40 -16.86 10.98
C THR A 146 8.59 -15.98 9.74
N THR A 147 7.60 -16.01 8.85
CA THR A 147 7.47 -15.02 7.79
C THR A 147 6.78 -13.84 8.46
N THR A 148 7.55 -12.79 8.71
CA THR A 148 7.05 -11.52 9.19
C THR A 148 6.06 -10.99 8.15
N ALA A 149 4.76 -11.05 8.48
CA ALA A 149 3.76 -10.23 7.83
C ALA A 149 4.04 -8.79 8.26
N GLY A 150 4.48 -7.96 7.32
CA GLY A 150 4.53 -6.51 7.54
C GLY A 150 3.11 -5.99 7.46
N GLU A 151 2.69 -5.31 8.52
CA GLU A 151 1.53 -4.42 8.52
C GLU A 151 2.02 -3.09 7.96
N GLY A 152 1.31 -2.59 6.95
CA GLY A 152 1.68 -1.44 6.12
C GLY A 152 0.81 -1.46 4.86
N GLU A 153 -0.36 -0.84 4.98
CA GLU A 153 -1.41 -0.70 3.95
C GLU A 153 -0.99 0.25 2.82
N GLU A 154 0.00 -0.16 2.03
CA GLU A 154 -0.04 0.07 0.59
C GLU A 154 -0.40 -1.27 -0.05
N ASP A 155 -1.19 -1.30 -1.13
CA ASP A 155 -1.53 -2.53 -1.86
C ASP A 155 -0.24 -3.28 -2.26
N ASP A 156 0.25 -4.15 -1.36
CA ASP A 156 1.58 -4.74 -1.41
C ASP A 156 1.53 -5.90 -2.40
N VAL A 157 1.46 -5.54 -3.69
CA VAL A 157 1.36 -6.51 -4.77
C VAL A 157 2.65 -7.33 -4.74
N PRO A 158 2.56 -8.65 -4.49
CA PRO A 158 3.74 -9.47 -4.28
C PRO A 158 4.63 -9.45 -5.53
N PRO A 159 5.96 -9.54 -5.35
CA PRO A 159 6.87 -9.53 -6.47
C PRO A 159 6.60 -10.69 -7.42
N VAL A 160 6.57 -10.39 -8.73
CA VAL A 160 6.24 -11.38 -9.74
C VAL A 160 7.50 -12.15 -10.16
N GLY A 161 7.44 -13.48 -10.02
CA GLY A 161 8.49 -14.43 -10.36
C GLY A 161 8.29 -15.16 -11.69
N ALA A 162 9.15 -16.14 -11.94
CA ALA A 162 9.12 -16.94 -13.17
C ALA A 162 7.93 -17.90 -13.21
N ARG A 163 7.27 -18.02 -14.37
CA ARG A 163 6.18 -18.99 -14.54
C ARG A 163 6.65 -20.43 -14.38
N GLN A 164 5.79 -21.26 -13.83
CA GLN A 164 5.97 -22.69 -13.69
C GLN A 164 5.22 -23.43 -14.81
N PRO A 165 5.76 -24.55 -15.33
CA PRO A 165 5.06 -25.34 -16.33
C PRO A 165 3.73 -25.90 -15.78
N VAL A 166 2.74 -26.08 -16.66
CA VAL A 166 1.45 -26.69 -16.31
C VAL A 166 1.67 -28.06 -15.65
N PRO A 167 1.18 -28.28 -14.40
CA PRO A 167 1.33 -29.56 -13.73
C PRO A 167 0.68 -30.71 -14.50
N GLY A 168 1.31 -31.89 -14.46
CA GLY A 168 0.86 -33.06 -15.22
C GLY A 168 -0.44 -33.69 -14.72
N ASP A 169 -0.89 -33.31 -13.52
CA ASP A 169 -2.08 -33.80 -12.84
C ASP A 169 -3.26 -32.80 -12.82
N ILE A 170 -3.14 -31.69 -13.58
CA ILE A 170 -4.27 -30.80 -13.88
C ILE A 170 -5.44 -31.60 -14.45
N ALA A 171 -6.64 -31.32 -13.95
CA ALA A 171 -7.83 -32.00 -14.43
C ALA A 171 -8.05 -31.73 -15.93
N PRO A 172 -8.49 -32.72 -16.74
CA PRO A 172 -8.70 -32.52 -18.17
C PRO A 172 -9.66 -31.37 -18.53
N ALA A 173 -10.62 -31.06 -17.64
CA ALA A 173 -11.56 -29.95 -17.83
C ALA A 173 -10.89 -28.57 -17.66
N SER A 174 -9.76 -28.51 -16.96
CA SER A 174 -9.00 -27.30 -16.64
C SER A 174 -7.76 -27.13 -17.52
N ALA A 175 -7.43 -28.11 -18.36
CA ALA A 175 -6.20 -28.07 -19.16
C ALA A 175 -6.12 -26.86 -20.10
N THR A 176 -7.25 -26.41 -20.64
CA THR A 176 -7.30 -25.21 -21.50
C THR A 176 -7.03 -23.91 -20.71
N PRO A 177 -7.78 -23.58 -19.64
CA PRO A 177 -7.48 -22.38 -18.86
C PRO A 177 -6.11 -22.44 -18.16
N ALA A 178 -5.63 -23.61 -17.73
CA ALA A 178 -4.28 -23.74 -17.17
C ALA A 178 -3.18 -23.43 -18.20
N GLN A 179 -3.37 -23.82 -19.45
CA GLN A 179 -2.45 -23.47 -20.53
C GLN A 179 -2.51 -21.97 -20.85
N ALA A 180 -3.70 -21.38 -20.94
CA ALA A 180 -3.84 -19.93 -21.14
C ALA A 180 -3.19 -19.13 -20.00
N CYS A 181 -3.39 -19.56 -18.75
CA CYS A 181 -2.73 -19.00 -17.57
C CYS A 181 -1.19 -19.11 -17.65
N PHE A 182 -0.66 -20.26 -18.09
CA PHE A 182 0.77 -20.42 -18.36
C PHE A 182 1.27 -19.43 -19.43
N ASP A 183 0.49 -19.25 -20.51
CA ASP A 183 0.81 -18.36 -21.62
C ASP A 183 0.63 -16.85 -21.29
N GLY A 184 0.26 -16.52 -20.05
CA GLY A 184 0.22 -15.15 -19.53
C GLY A 184 -1.17 -14.51 -19.45
N ASP A 185 -2.24 -15.25 -19.75
CA ASP A 185 -3.61 -14.77 -19.54
C ASP A 185 -3.97 -14.83 -18.05
N ALA A 186 -3.81 -13.70 -17.38
CA ALA A 186 -4.10 -13.55 -15.95
C ALA A 186 -5.57 -13.83 -15.61
N GLN A 187 -6.51 -13.46 -16.48
CA GLN A 187 -7.93 -13.75 -16.28
C GLN A 187 -8.19 -15.26 -16.32
N SER A 188 -7.52 -15.99 -17.20
CA SER A 188 -7.59 -17.45 -17.23
C SER A 188 -7.06 -18.10 -15.94
N CYS A 189 -6.09 -17.49 -15.24
CA CYS A 189 -5.64 -17.95 -13.93
C CYS A 189 -6.72 -17.76 -12.85
N ASP A 190 -7.35 -16.58 -12.81
CA ASP A 190 -8.42 -16.25 -11.86
C ASP A 190 -9.64 -17.15 -12.08
N ASP A 191 -10.03 -17.35 -13.34
CA ASP A 191 -11.12 -18.25 -13.73
C ASP A 191 -10.83 -19.70 -13.32
N LEU A 192 -9.58 -20.15 -13.50
CA LEU A 192 -9.12 -21.48 -13.09
C LEU A 192 -9.22 -21.64 -11.57
N PHE A 193 -8.70 -20.68 -10.80
CA PHE A 193 -8.78 -20.69 -9.33
C PHE A 193 -10.23 -20.76 -8.83
N ALA A 194 -11.11 -19.96 -9.43
CA ALA A 194 -12.51 -19.88 -9.03
C ALA A 194 -13.29 -21.16 -9.36
N ALA A 195 -13.03 -21.78 -10.52
CA ALA A 195 -13.71 -22.98 -10.98
C ALA A 195 -13.19 -24.28 -10.33
N ALA A 196 -11.94 -24.28 -9.87
CA ALA A 196 -11.27 -25.47 -9.36
C ALA A 196 -11.77 -25.91 -7.96
N PRO A 197 -11.87 -27.22 -7.69
CA PRO A 197 -12.17 -27.74 -6.36
C PRO A 197 -11.15 -27.27 -5.31
N ALA A 198 -11.61 -27.02 -4.07
CA ALA A 198 -10.72 -26.68 -2.96
C ALA A 198 -9.64 -27.77 -2.74
N GLY A 199 -8.39 -27.34 -2.60
CA GLY A 199 -7.23 -28.21 -2.41
C GLY A 199 -6.80 -29.01 -3.66
N SER A 200 -7.36 -28.72 -4.83
CA SER A 200 -6.87 -29.31 -6.10
C SER A 200 -5.62 -28.57 -6.60
N VAL A 201 -4.79 -29.29 -7.37
CA VAL A 201 -3.60 -28.70 -8.03
C VAL A 201 -4.00 -27.59 -8.99
N ASP A 202 -5.15 -27.74 -9.66
CA ASP A 202 -5.77 -26.71 -10.50
C ASP A 202 -5.98 -25.40 -9.74
N LYS A 203 -6.48 -25.49 -8.50
CA LYS A 203 -6.74 -24.32 -7.67
C LYS A 203 -5.44 -23.66 -7.24
N VAL A 204 -4.47 -24.42 -6.74
CA VAL A 204 -3.15 -23.89 -6.33
C VAL A 204 -2.42 -23.26 -7.52
N TYR A 205 -2.50 -23.88 -8.69
CA TYR A 205 -1.88 -23.35 -9.90
C TYR A 205 -2.53 -22.03 -10.37
N GLY A 206 -3.86 -21.91 -10.24
CA GLY A 206 -4.56 -20.65 -10.47
C GLY A 206 -4.22 -19.57 -9.43
N ASP A 207 -4.18 -19.94 -8.15
CA ASP A 207 -3.86 -19.05 -7.01
C ASP A 207 -2.48 -18.40 -7.15
N THR A 208 -1.51 -19.17 -7.64
CA THR A 208 -0.13 -18.72 -7.83
C THR A 208 0.11 -18.04 -9.17
N CYS A 209 -0.93 -17.78 -9.97
CA CYS A 209 -0.82 -17.21 -11.31
C CYS A 209 0.16 -17.97 -12.21
N ALA A 210 0.05 -19.31 -12.23
CA ALA A 210 1.03 -20.23 -12.81
C ALA A 210 2.42 -20.16 -12.14
N GLY A 211 2.47 -20.05 -10.80
CA GLY A 211 3.71 -20.00 -10.02
C GLY A 211 4.49 -18.68 -10.08
N ARG A 212 3.85 -17.60 -10.54
CA ARG A 212 4.44 -16.26 -10.60
C ARG A 212 4.33 -15.49 -9.29
N ILE A 213 3.37 -15.85 -8.43
CA ILE A 213 3.25 -15.31 -7.08
C ILE A 213 3.15 -16.47 -6.08
N ASP A 214 3.45 -16.19 -4.82
CA ASP A 214 3.33 -17.18 -3.75
C ASP A 214 1.86 -17.59 -3.51
N GLU A 215 1.65 -18.81 -3.02
CA GLU A 215 0.32 -19.32 -2.68
C GLU A 215 -0.26 -18.56 -1.48
N GLY A 216 -1.58 -18.32 -1.49
CA GLY A 216 -2.28 -17.75 -0.34
C GLY A 216 -2.13 -16.23 -0.18
N THR A 217 -1.55 -15.54 -1.16
CA THR A 217 -1.48 -14.06 -1.21
C THR A 217 -2.86 -13.40 -1.24
N ARG A 218 -3.88 -14.12 -1.73
CA ARG A 218 -5.26 -13.61 -1.93
C ARG A 218 -5.36 -12.46 -2.94
N VAL A 219 -4.28 -12.17 -3.65
CA VAL A 219 -4.24 -11.19 -4.73
C VAL A 219 -4.74 -11.87 -6.02
N LEU A 220 -5.65 -11.22 -6.74
CA LEU A 220 -6.07 -11.72 -8.05
C LEU A 220 -4.93 -11.60 -9.06
N CYS A 221 -4.80 -12.58 -9.95
CA CYS A 221 -3.78 -12.56 -10.98
C CYS A 221 -3.91 -11.35 -11.90
N THR A 222 -5.13 -10.89 -12.14
CA THR A 222 -5.40 -9.66 -12.92
C THR A 222 -4.98 -8.37 -12.23
N VAL A 223 -4.73 -8.40 -10.92
CA VAL A 223 -4.14 -7.29 -10.16
C VAL A 223 -2.62 -7.38 -10.19
N ALA A 224 -2.06 -8.58 -9.97
CA ALA A 224 -0.62 -8.82 -9.99
C ALA A 224 0.01 -8.71 -11.38
N ILE A 225 -0.74 -9.09 -12.42
CA ILE A 225 -0.33 -9.10 -13.82
C ILE A 225 -1.33 -8.27 -14.63
N GLN A 226 -0.91 -7.06 -14.99
CA GLN A 226 -1.75 -6.05 -15.59
C GLN A 226 -1.66 -6.06 -17.12
N ALA A 227 -2.60 -5.36 -17.75
CA ALA A 227 -2.49 -5.02 -19.16
C ALA A 227 -1.27 -4.10 -19.39
N PRO A 228 -0.65 -4.13 -20.58
CA PRO A 228 0.43 -3.21 -20.87
C PRO A 228 -0.03 -1.76 -20.87
N ILE A 229 0.87 -0.88 -20.45
CA ILE A 229 0.72 0.57 -20.55
C ILE A 229 1.49 1.04 -21.77
N ASP A 230 0.91 1.91 -22.59
CA ASP A 230 1.59 2.49 -23.74
C ASP A 230 2.84 3.26 -23.29
N ALA A 231 3.94 3.13 -24.02
CA ALA A 231 5.22 3.72 -23.63
C ALA A 231 5.17 5.26 -23.57
N ALA A 232 4.43 5.91 -24.46
CA ALA A 232 4.30 7.36 -24.44
C ALA A 232 3.40 7.83 -23.29
N GLU A 233 2.37 7.06 -22.96
CA GLU A 233 1.52 7.28 -21.78
C GLU A 233 2.34 7.14 -20.49
N ALA A 234 3.09 6.04 -20.35
CA ALA A 234 3.95 5.79 -19.20
C ALA A 234 5.05 6.87 -19.05
N ALA A 235 5.70 7.29 -20.14
CA ALA A 235 6.68 8.37 -20.11
C ALA A 235 6.06 9.68 -19.65
N THR A 236 4.84 9.99 -20.12
CA THR A 236 4.11 11.20 -19.71
C THR A 236 3.76 11.18 -18.23
N ALA A 237 3.29 10.04 -17.71
CA ALA A 237 2.96 9.87 -16.29
C ALA A 237 4.18 10.12 -15.38
N LEU A 238 5.37 9.75 -15.85
CA LEU A 238 6.63 9.94 -15.11
C LEU A 238 7.32 11.29 -15.38
N GLY A 239 6.76 12.15 -16.24
CA GLY A 239 7.39 13.41 -16.64
C GLY A 239 8.68 13.25 -17.47
N GLU A 240 8.86 12.08 -18.09
CA GLU A 240 10.04 11.67 -18.84
C GLU A 240 9.84 11.82 -20.36
N VAL A 241 10.95 11.80 -21.11
CA VAL A 241 10.93 11.82 -22.58
C VAL A 241 11.53 10.51 -23.10
N GLN A 242 10.73 9.76 -23.86
CA GLN A 242 11.19 8.55 -24.52
C GLN A 242 12.31 8.86 -25.52
N ASP A 243 13.43 8.13 -25.43
CA ASP A 243 14.52 8.18 -26.40
C ASP A 243 14.07 7.48 -27.71
N PRO A 244 14.08 8.19 -28.85
CA PRO A 244 13.70 7.60 -30.14
C PRO A 244 14.58 6.40 -30.55
N ALA A 245 15.75 6.20 -29.96
CA ALA A 245 16.59 5.02 -30.17
C ALA A 245 15.92 3.73 -29.69
N PHE A 246 15.04 3.81 -28.69
CA PHE A 246 14.35 2.66 -28.10
C PHE A 246 12.88 2.54 -28.52
N ALA A 247 12.35 3.48 -29.29
CA ALA A 247 10.94 3.49 -29.70
C ALA A 247 10.48 2.16 -30.33
N ALA A 248 11.31 1.55 -31.18
CA ALA A 248 10.97 0.27 -31.81
C ALA A 248 10.93 -0.92 -30.83
N ASP A 249 11.84 -0.95 -29.85
CA ASP A 249 11.84 -2.00 -28.82
C ASP A 249 10.70 -1.76 -27.81
N ALA A 250 10.37 -0.51 -27.51
CA ALA A 250 9.21 -0.16 -26.67
C ALA A 250 7.88 -0.56 -27.31
N ASP A 251 7.68 -0.28 -28.61
CA ASP A 251 6.49 -0.71 -29.36
C ASP A 251 6.37 -2.24 -29.39
N ALA A 252 7.49 -2.96 -29.57
CA ALA A 252 7.52 -4.41 -29.57
C ALA A 252 7.21 -4.99 -28.18
N CYS A 253 7.79 -4.41 -27.14
CA CYS A 253 7.55 -4.76 -25.73
C CYS A 253 6.07 -4.54 -25.34
N PHE A 254 5.49 -3.41 -25.74
CA PHE A 254 4.06 -3.13 -25.58
C PHE A 254 3.22 -4.18 -26.30
N ALA A 255 3.57 -4.54 -27.54
CA ALA A 255 2.88 -5.54 -28.34
C ALA A 255 3.05 -6.99 -27.86
N GLY A 256 3.84 -7.24 -26.81
CA GLY A 256 3.97 -8.53 -26.16
C GLY A 256 5.28 -9.28 -26.42
N ASP A 257 6.23 -8.71 -27.19
CA ASP A 257 7.57 -9.27 -27.37
C ASP A 257 8.42 -9.00 -26.12
N GLN A 258 8.47 -9.99 -25.22
CA GLN A 258 9.17 -9.83 -23.94
C GLN A 258 10.69 -9.81 -24.10
N LEU A 259 11.21 -10.35 -25.21
CA LEU A 259 12.63 -10.22 -25.52
C LEU A 259 13.00 -8.77 -25.86
N ALA A 260 12.07 -8.00 -26.43
CA ALA A 260 12.25 -6.56 -26.61
C ALA A 260 12.26 -5.83 -25.26
N CYS A 261 11.37 -6.16 -24.33
CA CYS A 261 11.38 -5.63 -22.96
C CYS A 261 12.73 -5.90 -22.26
N ASP A 262 13.19 -7.16 -22.30
CA ASP A 262 14.43 -7.58 -21.68
C ASP A 262 15.66 -6.90 -22.29
N ARG A 263 15.67 -6.75 -23.63
CA ARG A 263 16.75 -6.04 -24.31
C ARG A 263 16.80 -4.58 -23.90
N MET A 264 15.65 -3.93 -23.82
CA MET A 264 15.56 -2.54 -23.41
C MET A 264 16.02 -2.38 -21.95
N PHE A 265 15.55 -3.22 -21.03
CA PHE A 265 16.04 -3.26 -19.64
C PHE A 265 17.57 -3.42 -19.57
N GLN A 266 18.15 -4.32 -20.37
CA GLN A 266 19.59 -4.60 -20.30
C GLN A 266 20.47 -3.53 -20.96
N THR A 267 19.96 -2.86 -22.00
CA THR A 267 20.78 -1.97 -22.86
C THR A 267 20.54 -0.48 -22.63
N ALA A 268 19.40 -0.11 -22.02
CA ALA A 268 19.11 1.27 -21.69
C ALA A 268 20.03 1.79 -20.56
N PRO A 269 20.42 3.08 -20.58
CA PRO A 269 21.24 3.69 -19.54
C PRO A 269 20.59 3.66 -18.15
N ASP A 270 21.40 3.61 -17.09
CA ASP A 270 20.97 3.84 -15.72
C ASP A 270 21.20 5.30 -15.30
N PRO A 271 20.20 6.00 -14.71
CA PRO A 271 18.76 5.72 -14.75
C PRO A 271 18.14 6.19 -16.08
N SER A 272 17.12 5.51 -16.57
CA SER A 272 16.31 5.98 -17.72
C SER A 272 14.91 5.38 -17.69
N PHE A 273 13.96 6.08 -18.32
CA PHE A 273 12.59 5.61 -18.51
C PHE A 273 12.54 4.24 -19.20
N GLU A 274 13.33 4.05 -20.26
CA GLU A 274 13.36 2.81 -21.04
C GLU A 274 13.77 1.62 -20.18
N ARG A 275 14.73 1.83 -19.28
CA ARG A 275 15.18 0.79 -18.36
C ARG A 275 14.07 0.39 -17.39
N THR A 276 13.41 1.37 -16.78
CA THR A 276 12.26 1.13 -15.89
C THR A 276 11.11 0.45 -16.64
N TYR A 277 10.72 0.98 -17.81
CA TYR A 277 9.64 0.43 -18.62
C TYR A 277 9.94 -1.01 -19.08
N GLY A 278 11.19 -1.32 -19.41
CA GLY A 278 11.66 -2.67 -19.70
C GLY A 278 11.64 -3.60 -18.49
N ALA A 279 12.05 -3.10 -17.30
CA ALA A 279 12.03 -3.86 -16.05
C ALA A 279 10.61 -4.26 -15.63
N LEU A 280 9.61 -3.42 -15.95
CA LEU A 280 8.20 -3.64 -15.62
C LEU A 280 7.44 -4.38 -16.73
N CYS A 281 8.13 -4.93 -17.73
CA CYS A 281 7.52 -5.67 -18.84
C CYS A 281 6.42 -4.87 -19.57
N ALA A 282 6.70 -3.60 -19.85
CA ALA A 282 5.75 -2.61 -20.36
C ALA A 282 4.56 -2.34 -19.40
N GLY A 283 4.84 -2.31 -18.09
CA GLY A 283 3.85 -2.02 -17.04
C GLY A 283 2.96 -3.21 -16.66
N ARG A 284 3.26 -4.42 -17.15
CA ARG A 284 2.46 -5.62 -16.85
C ARG A 284 2.69 -6.14 -15.44
N VAL A 285 3.80 -5.79 -14.81
CA VAL A 285 4.10 -6.19 -13.43
C VAL A 285 4.54 -4.96 -12.65
N PRO A 286 4.12 -4.81 -11.38
CA PRO A 286 4.53 -3.68 -10.55
C PRO A 286 5.99 -3.80 -10.13
N THR A 287 6.45 -5.03 -9.89
CA THR A 287 7.85 -5.36 -9.64
C THR A 287 8.21 -6.70 -10.27
N ALA A 288 9.42 -6.80 -10.83
CA ALA A 288 9.94 -8.01 -11.44
C ALA A 288 11.25 -8.43 -10.76
N THR A 289 11.36 -9.70 -10.37
CA THR A 289 12.59 -10.26 -9.79
C THR A 289 13.44 -11.02 -10.82
N VAL A 290 12.87 -11.26 -12.00
CA VAL A 290 13.46 -12.01 -13.12
C VAL A 290 13.15 -11.31 -14.45
N LEU A 291 13.68 -11.83 -15.56
CA LEU A 291 13.43 -11.27 -16.89
C LEU A 291 11.98 -11.48 -17.34
N CYS A 292 11.48 -10.59 -18.18
CA CYS A 292 10.10 -10.61 -18.67
C CYS A 292 9.78 -11.88 -19.46
N VAL A 293 10.75 -12.44 -20.20
CA VAL A 293 10.56 -13.72 -20.90
C VAL A 293 10.35 -14.91 -19.95
N ASP A 294 10.87 -14.83 -18.72
CA ASP A 294 10.72 -15.87 -17.70
C ASP A 294 9.37 -15.72 -16.99
N ILE A 295 8.88 -14.48 -16.81
CA ILE A 295 7.56 -14.20 -16.23
C ILE A 295 6.46 -14.56 -17.23
N LEU A 296 6.46 -13.93 -18.40
CA LEU A 296 5.31 -13.91 -19.32
C LEU A 296 5.46 -14.82 -20.54
N GLY A 297 6.68 -15.17 -20.92
CA GLY A 297 6.97 -15.93 -22.15
C GLY A 297 7.55 -15.07 -23.25
N GLU A 298 7.93 -15.67 -24.38
CA GLU A 298 8.51 -14.89 -25.50
C GLU A 298 7.45 -14.02 -26.17
N ASP A 299 6.23 -14.58 -26.33
CA ASP A 299 5.07 -13.92 -26.93
C ASP A 299 3.92 -13.89 -25.92
N ALA A 300 3.79 -12.80 -25.15
CA ALA A 300 2.64 -12.60 -24.29
C ALA A 300 1.47 -12.11 -25.17
N PHE A 301 0.49 -12.96 -25.44
CA PHE A 301 -0.65 -12.59 -26.29
C PHE A 301 -1.54 -11.55 -25.59
N LEU A 302 -1.83 -10.46 -26.32
CA LEU A 302 -2.91 -9.50 -26.05
C LEU A 302 -4.22 -9.91 -26.74
#